data_AF-A0A255ZDU6-F1
#
_entry.id   AF-A0A255ZDU6-F1
#
_cell.length_a   1.000
_cell.length_b   1.000
_cell.length_c   1.000
_cell.angle_alpha   90.00
_cell.angle_beta   90.00
_cell.angle_gamma   90.00
#
_symmetry.space_group_name_H-M   'P 1'
#
loop_
_entity.id
_entity.type
_entity.pdbx_description
1 polymer ?
#
loop_
_entity_poly.entity_id
_entity_poly.type
_entity_poly.pdbx_seq_one_letter_code
_entity_poly.pdbx_strand_id
1 'polypeptide(L)'
;MVQSYPKSFNSVARLADKINTDFTRDDEKARAIFTWIATNVKYDLAAYTIAERPVAYSFRTQEEKMAKERKFKDDLAIKTLKTRKGVCQGYATLFESLAQSVGLEAVIIPGTSKSHPTHIGKAPGASDHAWNAVKINGQWKLLDVTWGAGTVTGEPLKFDFRFNDGYFFTSPDDFVLNHYPDNEKWLLTNADKDDFASFPLYYGSYLMEGFRFMAPGRGLVAYTVAGTVPFKIKNLKPGDRIAYRFTKDPAFKEVQPKQDGDVAEFEIPLGSNTGGYLTVYINQRSVASYRIVKS
;
A
#
# COMPACT_ATOMS: atom_id res chain seq x y z
N MET A 1 -20.36 8.29 -13.25
CA MET A 1 -19.39 7.89 -12.19
C MET A 1 -19.08 6.41 -12.36
N VAL A 2 -17.82 5.99 -12.17
CA VAL A 2 -17.37 4.59 -12.39
C VAL A 2 -18.13 3.55 -11.57
N GLN A 3 -18.67 3.93 -10.42
CA GLN A 3 -19.47 3.04 -9.56
C GLN A 3 -20.72 2.49 -10.24
N SER A 4 -21.23 3.14 -11.29
CA SER A 4 -22.38 2.66 -12.07
C SER A 4 -22.00 1.67 -13.18
N TYR A 5 -20.71 1.39 -13.37
CA TYR A 5 -20.27 0.46 -14.40
C TYR A 5 -20.66 -0.97 -14.03
N PRO A 6 -20.80 -1.87 -15.02
CA PRO A 6 -20.86 -3.30 -14.77
C PRO A 6 -19.71 -3.73 -13.86
N LYS A 7 -20.00 -4.61 -12.90
CA LYS A 7 -18.97 -5.17 -12.02
C LYS A 7 -18.02 -6.13 -12.75
N SER A 8 -18.31 -6.50 -13.99
CA SER A 8 -17.52 -7.42 -14.81
C SER A 8 -17.57 -7.00 -16.28
N PHE A 9 -16.46 -7.19 -16.98
CA PHE A 9 -16.32 -6.95 -18.41
C PHE A 9 -15.68 -8.17 -19.08
N ASN A 10 -16.09 -8.44 -20.33
CA ASN A 10 -15.61 -9.61 -21.07
C ASN A 10 -14.23 -9.42 -21.71
N SER A 11 -13.76 -8.17 -21.82
CA SER A 11 -12.43 -7.81 -22.33
C SER A 11 -11.96 -6.48 -21.77
N VAL A 12 -10.64 -6.29 -21.73
CA VAL A 12 -9.98 -5.02 -21.36
C VAL A 12 -10.47 -3.89 -22.27
N ALA A 13 -10.53 -4.15 -23.58
CA ALA A 13 -11.00 -3.17 -24.58
C ALA A 13 -12.38 -2.60 -24.25
N ARG A 14 -13.37 -3.41 -23.85
CA ARG A 14 -14.72 -2.89 -23.54
C ARG A 14 -14.74 -1.97 -22.33
N LEU A 15 -13.94 -2.26 -21.31
CA LEU A 15 -13.82 -1.35 -20.16
C LEU A 15 -13.07 -0.08 -20.56
N ALA A 16 -12.00 -0.19 -21.34
CA ALA A 16 -11.26 0.95 -21.87
C ALA A 16 -12.14 1.88 -22.74
N ASP A 17 -12.92 1.33 -23.67
CA ASP A 17 -13.86 2.08 -24.52
C ASP A 17 -14.89 2.84 -23.69
N LYS A 18 -15.44 2.18 -22.66
CA LYS A 18 -16.39 2.82 -21.75
C LYS A 18 -15.73 3.94 -20.94
N ILE A 19 -14.48 3.78 -20.51
CA ILE A 19 -13.72 4.83 -19.83
C ILE A 19 -13.44 6.00 -20.79
N ASN A 20 -12.98 5.74 -22.01
CA ASN A 20 -12.72 6.78 -23.01
C ASN A 20 -13.99 7.55 -23.43
N THR A 21 -15.15 6.90 -23.37
CA THR A 21 -16.44 7.55 -23.64
C THR A 21 -16.83 8.53 -22.54
N ASP A 22 -16.59 8.17 -21.27
CA ASP A 22 -17.05 8.93 -20.12
C ASP A 22 -16.02 9.96 -19.61
N PHE A 23 -14.73 9.78 -19.94
CA PHE A 23 -13.64 10.63 -19.46
C PHE A 23 -12.67 11.00 -20.58
N THR A 24 -12.35 12.29 -20.68
CA THR A 24 -11.46 12.83 -21.70
C THR A 24 -10.07 13.11 -21.16
N ARG A 25 -9.95 13.53 -19.90
CA ARG A 25 -8.67 13.86 -19.27
C ARG A 25 -7.93 12.61 -18.79
N ASP A 26 -6.61 12.64 -18.93
CA ASP A 26 -5.73 11.51 -18.58
C ASP A 26 -5.79 11.14 -17.08
N ASP A 27 -5.86 12.15 -16.21
CA ASP A 27 -5.97 11.94 -14.77
C ASP A 27 -7.31 11.30 -14.37
N GLU A 28 -8.40 11.71 -15.02
CA GLU A 28 -9.72 11.13 -14.82
C GLU A 28 -9.79 9.68 -15.32
N LYS A 29 -9.17 9.38 -16.46
CA LYS A 29 -9.05 8.01 -16.97
C LYS A 29 -8.26 7.12 -16.02
N ALA A 30 -7.10 7.59 -15.53
CA ALA A 30 -6.31 6.85 -14.54
C ALA A 30 -7.11 6.62 -13.24
N ARG A 31 -7.83 7.64 -12.76
CA ARG A 31 -8.72 7.55 -11.59
C ARG A 31 -9.84 6.55 -11.82
N ALA A 32 -10.42 6.53 -13.02
CA ALA A 32 -11.48 5.62 -13.38
C ALA A 32 -11.01 4.16 -13.35
N ILE A 33 -9.83 3.89 -13.92
CA ILE A 33 -9.21 2.56 -13.90
C ILE A 33 -8.92 2.12 -12.46
N PHE A 34 -8.23 2.97 -11.68
CA PHE A 34 -7.90 2.68 -10.27
C PHE A 34 -9.15 2.33 -9.47
N THR A 35 -10.17 3.20 -9.53
CA THR A 35 -11.41 3.05 -8.77
C THR A 35 -12.17 1.80 -9.18
N TRP A 36 -12.28 1.52 -10.48
CA TRP A 36 -13.00 0.35 -10.96
C TRP A 36 -12.34 -0.93 -10.44
N ILE A 37 -11.03 -1.08 -10.60
CA ILE A 37 -10.30 -2.26 -10.14
C ILE A 37 -10.40 -2.40 -8.62
N ALA A 38 -10.10 -1.34 -7.86
CA ALA A 38 -10.05 -1.36 -6.40
C ALA A 38 -11.40 -1.74 -5.75
N THR A 39 -12.52 -1.41 -6.40
CA THR A 39 -13.87 -1.71 -5.90
C THR A 39 -14.48 -3.00 -6.45
N ASN A 40 -13.87 -3.63 -7.47
CA ASN A 40 -14.45 -4.80 -8.14
C ASN A 40 -13.57 -6.05 -8.08
N VAL A 41 -12.25 -5.93 -7.92
CA VAL A 41 -11.31 -7.06 -7.85
C VAL A 41 -10.98 -7.38 -6.40
N LYS A 42 -11.13 -8.65 -6.02
CA LYS A 42 -10.80 -9.18 -4.68
C LYS A 42 -9.40 -9.76 -4.63
N TYR A 43 -8.73 -9.64 -3.49
CA TYR A 43 -7.44 -10.30 -3.31
C TYR A 43 -7.60 -11.82 -3.29
N ASP A 44 -6.79 -12.53 -4.09
CA ASP A 44 -6.85 -13.99 -4.23
C ASP A 44 -5.96 -14.68 -3.19
N LEU A 45 -6.54 -14.92 -2.00
CA LEU A 45 -5.84 -15.56 -0.90
C LEU A 45 -5.38 -16.99 -1.22
N ALA A 46 -6.15 -17.73 -2.03
CA ALA A 46 -5.79 -19.09 -2.40
C ALA A 46 -4.52 -19.09 -3.28
N ALA A 47 -4.46 -18.19 -4.26
CA ALA A 47 -3.28 -18.00 -5.09
C ALA A 47 -2.07 -17.51 -4.27
N TYR A 48 -2.27 -16.59 -3.32
CA TYR A 48 -1.20 -16.09 -2.45
C TYR A 48 -0.54 -17.19 -1.58
N THR A 49 -1.33 -18.14 -1.08
CA THR A 49 -0.80 -19.24 -0.26
C THR A 49 -0.04 -20.31 -1.04
N ILE A 50 -0.24 -20.36 -2.36
CA ILE A 50 0.51 -21.24 -3.24
C ILE A 50 1.78 -20.47 -3.60
N ALA A 51 2.93 -20.84 -3.02
CA ALA A 51 4.21 -20.23 -3.36
C ALA A 51 4.35 -20.13 -4.89
N GLU A 52 4.37 -18.90 -5.42
CA GLU A 52 4.47 -18.67 -6.85
C GLU A 52 5.76 -19.31 -7.34
N ARG A 53 5.64 -20.46 -8.01
CA ARG A 53 6.78 -21.05 -8.70
C ARG A 53 7.07 -20.14 -9.88
N PRO A 54 8.30 -19.62 -10.04
CA PRO A 54 8.64 -18.89 -11.24
C PRO A 54 8.34 -19.80 -12.43
N VAL A 55 7.51 -19.30 -13.35
CA VAL A 55 7.20 -20.02 -14.59
C VAL A 55 8.50 -20.05 -15.38
N ALA A 56 9.23 -21.15 -15.30
CA ALA A 56 10.41 -21.37 -16.11
C ALA A 56 9.94 -21.49 -17.57
N TYR A 57 10.25 -20.50 -18.39
CA TYR A 57 10.05 -20.56 -19.83
C TYR A 57 11.39 -20.36 -20.53
N SER A 58 11.66 -21.18 -21.55
CA SER A 58 12.83 -20.99 -22.42
C SER A 58 12.47 -20.06 -23.58
N PHE A 59 13.46 -19.35 -24.11
CA PHE A 59 13.35 -18.50 -25.30
C PHE A 59 14.64 -18.63 -26.11
N ARG A 60 14.54 -18.52 -27.44
CA ARG A 60 15.67 -18.62 -28.37
C ARG A 60 16.16 -17.25 -28.83
N THR A 61 15.27 -16.25 -28.87
CA THR A 61 15.61 -14.87 -29.21
C THR A 61 15.00 -13.87 -28.23
N GLN A 62 15.49 -12.64 -28.26
CA GLN A 62 14.98 -11.56 -27.42
C GLN A 62 13.54 -11.17 -27.83
N GLU A 63 13.21 -11.22 -29.12
CA GLU A 63 11.87 -10.97 -29.64
C GLU A 63 10.88 -12.03 -29.14
N GLU A 64 11.28 -13.31 -29.13
CA GLU A 64 10.45 -14.39 -28.60
C GLU A 64 10.16 -14.19 -27.11
N LYS A 65 11.18 -13.78 -26.35
CA LYS A 65 11.03 -13.43 -24.93
C LYS A 65 10.00 -12.31 -24.74
N MET A 66 10.17 -11.19 -25.45
CA MET A 66 9.26 -10.04 -25.37
C MET A 66 7.82 -10.41 -25.77
N ALA A 67 7.63 -11.25 -26.79
CA ALA A 67 6.32 -11.72 -27.20
C ALA A 67 5.65 -12.61 -26.13
N LYS A 68 6.41 -13.52 -25.50
CA LYS A 68 5.92 -14.36 -24.40
C LYS A 68 5.54 -13.54 -23.17
N GLU A 69 6.36 -12.57 -22.79
CA GLU A 69 6.08 -11.66 -21.68
C GLU A 69 4.82 -10.83 -21.92
N ARG A 70 4.66 -10.28 -23.14
CA ARG A 70 3.46 -9.55 -23.54
C ARG A 70 2.21 -10.44 -23.45
N LYS A 71 2.27 -11.64 -24.02
CA LYS A 71 1.15 -12.58 -23.98
C LYS A 71 0.78 -12.97 -22.54
N PHE A 72 1.77 -13.25 -21.70
CA PHE A 72 1.54 -13.55 -20.29
C PHE A 72 0.84 -12.40 -19.56
N LYS A 73 1.28 -11.16 -19.79
CA LYS A 73 0.63 -9.96 -19.23
C LYS A 73 -0.82 -9.83 -19.71
N ASP A 74 -1.08 -10.01 -21.00
CA ASP A 74 -2.42 -9.93 -21.57
C ASP A 74 -3.35 -11.00 -20.97
N ASP A 75 -2.87 -12.26 -20.89
CA ASP A 75 -3.63 -13.36 -20.30
C ASP A 75 -3.91 -13.12 -18.81
N LEU A 76 -2.95 -12.58 -18.06
CA LEU A 76 -3.12 -12.24 -16.65
C LEU A 76 -4.11 -11.08 -16.45
N ALA A 77 -4.02 -10.01 -17.23
CA ALA A 77 -4.97 -8.90 -17.18
C ALA A 77 -6.40 -9.39 -17.47
N ILE A 78 -6.59 -10.20 -18.52
CA ILE A 78 -7.88 -10.78 -18.87
C ILE A 78 -8.40 -11.69 -17.76
N LYS A 79 -7.53 -12.54 -17.19
CA LYS A 79 -7.88 -13.41 -16.06
C LYS A 79 -8.37 -12.57 -14.88
N THR A 80 -7.59 -11.61 -14.42
CA THR A 80 -7.93 -10.76 -13.27
C THR A 80 -9.22 -9.97 -13.51
N LEU A 81 -9.43 -9.44 -14.72
CA LEU A 81 -10.66 -8.75 -15.10
C LEU A 81 -11.89 -9.67 -15.02
N LYS A 82 -11.81 -10.86 -15.61
CA LYS A 82 -12.94 -11.80 -15.71
C LYS A 82 -13.27 -12.46 -14.38
N THR A 83 -12.26 -12.95 -13.66
CA THR A 83 -12.45 -13.62 -12.36
C THR A 83 -12.74 -12.64 -11.24
N ARG A 84 -12.32 -11.38 -11.42
CA ARG A 84 -12.32 -10.33 -10.39
C ARG A 84 -11.53 -10.75 -9.16
N LYS A 85 -10.45 -11.50 -9.40
CA LYS A 85 -9.53 -12.00 -8.39
C LYS A 85 -8.10 -11.90 -8.89
N GLY A 86 -7.19 -11.50 -8.01
CA GLY A 86 -5.76 -11.48 -8.30
C GLY A 86 -4.93 -11.28 -7.04
N VAL A 87 -3.63 -11.54 -7.14
CA VAL A 87 -2.61 -11.02 -6.20
C VAL A 87 -2.02 -9.72 -6.77
N CYS A 88 -1.09 -9.08 -6.05
CA CYS A 88 -0.51 -7.78 -6.42
C CYS A 88 -0.12 -7.67 -7.91
N GLN A 89 0.54 -8.69 -8.46
CA GLN A 89 0.91 -8.74 -9.88
C GLN A 89 -0.31 -8.66 -10.81
N GLY A 90 -1.42 -9.35 -10.49
CA GLY A 90 -2.65 -9.31 -11.28
C GLY A 90 -3.32 -7.94 -11.27
N TYR A 91 -3.36 -7.27 -10.11
CA TYR A 91 -3.85 -5.89 -10.01
C TYR A 91 -2.99 -4.93 -10.84
N ALA A 92 -1.67 -5.00 -10.68
CA ALA A 92 -0.75 -4.11 -11.36
C ALA A 92 -0.74 -4.32 -12.89
N THR A 93 -0.84 -5.57 -13.34
CA THR A 93 -0.96 -5.92 -14.75
C THR A 93 -2.30 -5.49 -15.35
N LEU A 94 -3.42 -5.63 -14.63
CA LEU A 94 -4.71 -5.15 -15.10
C LEU A 94 -4.72 -3.61 -15.22
N PHE A 95 -4.14 -2.90 -14.25
CA PHE A 95 -4.02 -1.44 -14.33
C PHE A 95 -3.18 -1.00 -15.53
N GLU A 96 -1.98 -1.57 -15.71
CA GLU A 96 -1.10 -1.26 -16.85
C GLU A 96 -1.79 -1.51 -18.19
N SER A 97 -2.46 -2.66 -18.34
CA SER A 97 -3.17 -3.03 -19.57
C SER A 97 -4.34 -2.08 -19.91
N LEU A 98 -5.12 -1.69 -18.90
CA LEU A 98 -6.20 -0.71 -19.09
C LEU A 98 -5.66 0.69 -19.39
N ALA A 99 -4.61 1.12 -18.69
CA ALA A 99 -3.97 2.42 -18.90
C ALA A 99 -3.46 2.55 -20.34
N GLN A 100 -2.74 1.54 -20.83
CA GLN A 100 -2.28 1.49 -22.23
C GLN A 100 -3.45 1.52 -23.22
N SER A 101 -4.53 0.79 -22.92
CA SER A 101 -5.73 0.73 -23.79
C SER A 101 -6.49 2.06 -23.88
N VAL A 102 -6.32 2.96 -22.91
CA VAL A 102 -6.91 4.31 -22.94
C VAL A 102 -5.90 5.40 -23.35
N GLY A 103 -4.71 5.00 -23.80
CA GLY A 103 -3.66 5.89 -24.31
C GLY A 103 -2.68 6.43 -23.27
N LEU A 104 -2.66 5.88 -22.05
CA LEU A 104 -1.76 6.31 -20.97
C LEU A 104 -0.48 5.48 -20.94
N GLU A 105 0.64 6.14 -20.64
CA GLU A 105 1.90 5.46 -20.32
C GLU A 105 1.87 5.01 -18.85
N ALA A 106 1.88 3.70 -18.62
CA ALA A 106 1.98 3.10 -17.29
C ALA A 106 3.02 1.99 -17.27
N VAL A 107 3.62 1.78 -16.10
CA VAL A 107 4.60 0.73 -15.84
C VAL A 107 4.26 -0.04 -14.57
N ILE A 108 4.61 -1.31 -14.52
CA ILE A 108 4.64 -2.11 -13.29
C ILE A 108 5.99 -1.92 -12.60
N ILE A 109 5.96 -1.72 -11.30
CA ILE A 109 7.14 -1.54 -10.45
C ILE A 109 7.16 -2.68 -9.42
N PRO A 110 8.08 -3.64 -9.54
CA PRO A 110 8.34 -4.63 -8.49
C PRO A 110 9.16 -4.01 -7.35
N GLY A 111 8.99 -4.52 -6.14
CA GLY A 111 9.77 -4.09 -4.99
C GLY A 111 9.39 -4.74 -3.67
N THR A 112 10.01 -4.24 -2.60
CA THR A 112 9.78 -4.68 -1.22
C THR A 112 8.69 -3.85 -0.55
N SER A 113 7.79 -4.52 0.17
CA SER A 113 6.77 -3.90 1.01
C SER A 113 7.12 -3.91 2.50
N LYS A 114 6.87 -2.79 3.19
CA LYS A 114 6.86 -2.75 4.67
C LYS A 114 5.42 -2.95 5.14
N SER A 115 5.01 -4.20 5.33
CA SER A 115 3.63 -4.58 5.66
C SER A 115 3.48 -5.27 7.03
N HIS A 116 4.58 -5.73 7.63
CA HIS A 116 4.57 -6.45 8.90
C HIS A 116 5.51 -5.80 9.94
N PRO A 117 5.17 -5.76 11.25
CA PRO A 117 6.02 -5.11 12.26
C PRO A 117 7.47 -5.62 12.29
N THR A 118 7.71 -6.87 11.91
CA THR A 118 9.06 -7.46 11.79
C THR A 118 9.92 -6.83 10.68
N HIS A 119 9.36 -5.98 9.82
CA HIS A 119 10.08 -5.22 8.78
C HIS A 119 10.62 -3.89 9.31
N ILE A 120 10.25 -3.47 10.53
CA ILE A 120 10.78 -2.26 11.16
C ILE A 120 12.26 -2.46 11.50
N GLY A 121 13.12 -1.57 11.00
CA GLY A 121 14.57 -1.65 11.13
C GLY A 121 15.26 -2.61 10.15
N LYS A 122 14.56 -3.06 9.09
CA LYS A 122 15.15 -3.89 8.03
C LYS A 122 15.23 -3.11 6.72
N ALA A 123 16.38 -3.19 6.06
CA ALA A 123 16.57 -2.76 4.68
C ALA A 123 15.63 -3.52 3.73
N PRO A 124 15.30 -2.97 2.55
CA PRO A 124 14.54 -3.67 1.54
C PRO A 124 15.22 -4.98 1.11
N GLY A 125 14.41 -6.00 0.82
CA GLY A 125 14.85 -7.37 0.56
C GLY A 125 14.46 -7.84 -0.84
N ALA A 126 14.13 -9.14 -0.96
CA ALA A 126 13.58 -9.66 -2.20
C ALA A 126 12.19 -9.05 -2.46
N SER A 127 11.88 -8.75 -3.73
CA SER A 127 10.57 -8.24 -4.13
C SER A 127 9.46 -9.17 -3.67
N ASP A 128 8.54 -8.64 -2.87
CA ASP A 128 7.36 -9.33 -2.35
C ASP A 128 6.05 -8.63 -2.76
N HIS A 129 6.15 -7.52 -3.51
CA HIS A 129 5.02 -6.73 -3.94
C HIS A 129 5.23 -6.09 -5.32
N ALA A 130 4.13 -5.67 -5.95
CA ALA A 130 4.13 -5.00 -7.24
C ALA A 130 3.02 -3.95 -7.30
N TRP A 131 3.36 -2.76 -7.82
CA TRP A 131 2.46 -1.62 -7.97
C TRP A 131 2.70 -0.92 -9.32
N ASN A 132 2.13 0.27 -9.54
CA ASN A 132 2.31 1.00 -10.79
C ASN A 132 2.80 2.43 -10.60
N ALA A 133 3.43 2.95 -11.67
CA ALA A 133 3.44 4.38 -11.95
C ALA A 133 2.73 4.64 -13.27
N VAL A 134 2.02 5.77 -13.36
CA VAL A 134 1.37 6.25 -14.58
C VAL A 134 1.80 7.68 -14.85
N LYS A 135 2.05 8.01 -16.11
CA LYS A 135 2.49 9.34 -16.51
C LYS A 135 1.30 10.21 -16.86
N ILE A 136 1.17 11.34 -16.18
CA ILE A 136 0.07 12.30 -16.32
C ILE A 136 0.70 13.67 -16.49
N ASN A 137 0.33 14.38 -17.57
CA ASN A 137 0.89 15.71 -17.89
C ASN A 137 2.44 15.74 -17.83
N GLY A 138 3.08 14.68 -18.35
CA GLY A 138 4.54 14.54 -18.36
C GLY A 138 5.19 14.11 -17.05
N GLN A 139 4.43 13.95 -15.96
CA GLN A 139 4.95 13.55 -14.64
C GLN A 139 4.50 12.14 -14.27
N TRP A 140 5.41 11.32 -13.76
CA TRP A 140 5.08 10.03 -13.17
C TRP A 140 4.35 10.20 -11.83
N LYS A 141 3.23 9.48 -11.67
CA LYS A 141 2.43 9.42 -10.45
C LYS A 141 2.39 7.98 -9.95
N LEU A 142 2.69 7.78 -8.67
CA LEU A 142 2.70 6.47 -8.02
C LEU A 142 1.28 6.08 -7.57
N LEU A 143 0.96 4.80 -7.68
CA LEU A 143 -0.28 4.24 -7.17
C LEU A 143 -0.17 2.76 -6.86
N ASP A 144 -0.98 2.31 -5.90
CA ASP A 144 -1.13 0.90 -5.55
C ASP A 144 -2.61 0.51 -5.50
N VAL A 145 -3.08 -0.12 -6.57
CA VAL A 145 -4.47 -0.56 -6.68
C VAL A 145 -4.78 -1.72 -5.73
N THR A 146 -3.79 -2.53 -5.38
CA THR A 146 -3.95 -3.69 -4.50
C THR A 146 -4.27 -3.23 -3.08
N TRP A 147 -3.45 -2.33 -2.54
CA TRP A 147 -3.67 -1.76 -1.21
C TRP A 147 -4.76 -0.67 -1.22
N GLY A 148 -5.04 -0.07 -2.38
CA GLY A 148 -6.21 0.75 -2.63
C GLY A 148 -7.54 -0.03 -2.59
N ALA A 149 -7.53 -1.34 -2.84
CA ALA A 149 -8.76 -2.16 -2.88
C ALA A 149 -9.27 -2.55 -1.49
N GLY A 150 -8.36 -2.88 -0.57
CA GLY A 150 -8.75 -3.34 0.75
C GLY A 150 -7.63 -3.98 1.54
N THR A 151 -8.02 -4.71 2.58
CA THR A 151 -7.07 -5.31 3.54
C THR A 151 -7.38 -6.78 3.76
N VAL A 152 -6.34 -7.57 4.00
CA VAL A 152 -6.46 -8.97 4.44
C VAL A 152 -6.30 -8.99 5.96
N THR A 153 -7.32 -9.46 6.68
CA THR A 153 -7.33 -9.51 8.15
C THR A 153 -8.04 -10.75 8.68
N GLY A 154 -7.92 -11.02 9.98
CA GLY A 154 -8.62 -12.11 10.67
C GLY A 154 -7.88 -13.43 10.68
N GLU A 155 -8.42 -14.39 11.45
CA GLU A 155 -7.96 -15.77 11.53
C GLU A 155 -9.20 -16.68 11.48
N PRO A 156 -9.47 -17.38 10.35
CA PRO A 156 -8.66 -17.43 9.12
C PRO A 156 -8.65 -16.10 8.37
N LEU A 157 -7.61 -15.90 7.54
CA LEU A 157 -7.44 -14.69 6.73
C LEU A 157 -8.62 -14.50 5.78
N LYS A 158 -9.14 -13.26 5.75
CA LYS A 158 -10.21 -12.83 4.84
C LYS A 158 -9.85 -11.49 4.22
N PHE A 159 -10.14 -11.35 2.93
CA PHE A 159 -10.07 -10.07 2.24
C PHE A 159 -11.37 -9.29 2.44
N ASP A 160 -11.25 -8.07 2.95
CA ASP A 160 -12.36 -7.13 3.06
C ASP A 160 -12.08 -5.91 2.19
N PHE A 161 -13.05 -5.57 1.34
CA PHE A 161 -12.99 -4.34 0.55
C PHE A 161 -12.96 -3.14 1.50
N ARG A 162 -11.97 -2.29 1.28
CA ARG A 162 -11.78 -1.06 2.02
C ARG A 162 -11.07 -0.08 1.11
N PHE A 163 -11.87 0.49 0.21
CA PHE A 163 -11.36 1.44 -0.79
C PHE A 163 -10.56 2.55 -0.10
N ASN A 164 -9.30 2.69 -0.50
CA ASN A 164 -8.38 3.64 0.09
C ASN A 164 -7.80 4.54 -1.01
N ASP A 165 -8.37 5.74 -1.11
CA ASP A 165 -7.96 6.73 -2.11
C ASP A 165 -6.55 7.26 -1.89
N GLY A 166 -6.01 7.12 -0.67
CA GLY A 166 -4.65 7.54 -0.32
C GLY A 166 -3.55 6.81 -1.10
N TYR A 167 -3.89 5.69 -1.77
CA TYR A 167 -3.00 4.96 -2.69
C TYR A 167 -3.13 5.37 -4.16
N PHE A 168 -3.93 6.39 -4.49
CA PHE A 168 -4.01 6.95 -5.83
C PHE A 168 -3.24 8.27 -5.90
N PHE A 169 -2.21 8.32 -6.74
CA PHE A 169 -1.32 9.48 -6.88
C PHE A 169 -0.68 9.91 -5.55
N THR A 170 -0.32 8.92 -4.73
CA THR A 170 0.40 9.15 -3.48
C THR A 170 1.71 9.88 -3.75
N SER A 171 2.06 10.83 -2.87
CA SER A 171 3.34 11.53 -2.98
C SER A 171 4.50 10.54 -2.83
N PRO A 172 5.64 10.75 -3.52
CA PRO A 172 6.82 9.90 -3.34
C PRO A 172 7.27 9.75 -1.89
N ASP A 173 7.23 10.84 -1.11
CA ASP A 173 7.63 10.85 0.30
C ASP A 173 6.68 10.04 1.21
N ASP A 174 5.39 9.99 0.87
CA ASP A 174 4.43 9.14 1.57
C ASP A 174 4.49 7.68 1.07
N PHE A 175 4.79 7.45 -0.21
CA PHE A 175 4.81 6.12 -0.82
C PHE A 175 6.03 5.30 -0.37
N VAL A 176 7.20 5.94 -0.23
CA VAL A 176 8.42 5.26 0.26
C VAL A 176 8.31 4.78 1.72
N LEU A 177 7.34 5.28 2.49
CA LEU A 177 7.12 4.82 3.86
C LEU A 177 6.87 3.31 3.96
N ASN A 178 6.28 2.73 2.92
CA ASN A 178 6.00 1.29 2.86
C ASN A 178 6.21 0.60 1.50
N HIS A 179 6.66 1.30 0.46
CA HIS A 179 7.06 0.74 -0.83
C HIS A 179 8.49 1.11 -1.21
N TYR A 180 9.36 0.11 -1.38
CA TYR A 180 10.73 0.32 -1.89
C TYR A 180 10.93 -0.43 -3.21
N PRO A 181 11.11 0.26 -4.35
CA PRO A 181 11.23 -0.38 -5.65
C PRO A 181 12.58 -1.10 -5.83
N ASP A 182 12.61 -2.17 -6.61
CA ASP A 182 13.86 -2.86 -6.98
C ASP A 182 14.81 -1.96 -7.79
N ASN A 183 14.23 -1.03 -8.57
CA ASN A 183 14.97 -0.01 -9.29
C ASN A 183 14.67 1.37 -8.68
N GLU A 184 15.67 1.94 -8.01
CA GLU A 184 15.58 3.19 -7.24
C GLU A 184 15.19 4.41 -8.08
N LYS A 185 15.28 4.36 -9.42
CA LYS A 185 14.73 5.42 -10.29
C LYS A 185 13.23 5.65 -10.06
N TRP A 186 12.53 4.65 -9.53
CA TRP A 186 11.10 4.69 -9.24
C TRP A 186 10.75 5.15 -7.81
N LEU A 187 11.75 5.48 -6.98
CA LEU A 187 11.50 6.11 -5.68
C LEU A 187 10.84 7.48 -5.86
N LEU A 188 11.31 8.24 -6.86
CA LEU A 188 10.85 9.61 -7.15
C LEU A 188 11.00 10.58 -5.95
N THR A 189 11.86 10.22 -5.00
CA THR A 189 12.26 10.99 -3.82
C THR A 189 13.76 10.76 -3.57
N ASN A 190 14.34 11.47 -2.59
CA ASN A 190 15.73 11.33 -2.18
C ASN A 190 15.92 10.30 -1.05
N ALA A 191 14.85 9.65 -0.58
CA ALA A 191 14.93 8.62 0.44
C ALA A 191 15.76 7.42 -0.05
N ASP A 192 16.43 6.74 0.89
CA ASP A 192 17.25 5.57 0.60
C ASP A 192 16.84 4.33 1.43
N LYS A 193 17.66 3.28 1.36
CA LYS A 193 17.44 2.01 2.07
C LYS A 193 17.45 2.18 3.59
N ASP A 194 18.26 3.09 4.11
CA ASP A 194 18.40 3.34 5.54
C ASP A 194 17.22 4.15 6.05
N ASP A 195 16.76 5.14 5.28
CA ASP A 195 15.50 5.83 5.53
C ASP A 195 14.33 4.84 5.59
N PHE A 196 14.17 4.02 4.54
CA PHE A 196 13.16 2.97 4.48
C PHE A 196 13.23 2.05 5.70
N ALA A 197 14.40 1.56 6.05
CA ALA A 197 14.59 0.70 7.22
C ALA A 197 14.17 1.40 8.50
N SER A 198 14.52 2.68 8.64
CA SER A 198 14.29 3.48 9.84
C SER A 198 12.84 3.89 10.05
N PHE A 199 12.01 3.95 9.00
CA PHE A 199 10.61 4.36 9.15
C PHE A 199 9.79 3.39 10.03
N PRO A 200 8.82 3.94 10.80
CA PRO A 200 7.75 3.14 11.39
C PRO A 200 7.00 2.36 10.31
N LEU A 201 6.26 1.33 10.73
CA LEU A 201 5.28 0.70 9.84
C LEU A 201 3.99 1.54 9.86
N TYR A 202 3.66 2.17 8.74
CA TYR A 202 2.37 2.86 8.57
C TYR A 202 1.37 1.97 7.82
N TYR A 203 0.19 1.78 8.40
CA TYR A 203 -0.89 1.02 7.80
C TYR A 203 -1.73 1.89 6.86
N GLY A 204 -2.54 1.29 5.99
CA GLY A 204 -3.34 2.05 5.02
C GLY A 204 -4.26 3.13 5.61
N SER A 205 -4.68 3.01 6.87
CA SER A 205 -5.44 4.04 7.60
C SER A 205 -4.67 5.37 7.76
N TYR A 206 -3.34 5.35 7.81
CA TYR A 206 -2.49 6.53 7.83
C TYR A 206 -2.74 7.41 6.61
N LEU A 207 -2.67 6.82 5.40
CA LEU A 207 -2.93 7.52 4.15
C LEU A 207 -4.41 7.86 3.99
N MET A 208 -5.29 6.91 4.32
CA MET A 208 -6.74 7.05 4.12
C MET A 208 -7.35 8.21 4.92
N GLU A 209 -6.87 8.43 6.14
CA GLU A 209 -7.37 9.51 7.01
C GLU A 209 -6.48 10.76 6.97
N GLY A 210 -5.30 10.69 6.32
CA GLY A 210 -4.38 11.81 6.18
C GLY A 210 -3.58 12.15 7.45
N PHE A 211 -3.41 11.20 8.38
CA PHE A 211 -2.63 11.42 9.60
C PHE A 211 -1.16 11.69 9.27
N ARG A 212 -0.47 12.47 10.12
CA ARG A 212 0.98 12.70 10.01
C ARG A 212 1.64 12.59 11.38
N PHE A 213 2.46 11.55 11.57
CA PHE A 213 3.20 11.33 12.81
C PHE A 213 4.51 12.12 12.75
N MET A 214 4.62 13.13 13.62
CA MET A 214 5.82 13.97 13.74
C MET A 214 6.82 13.42 14.76
N ALA A 215 6.33 12.69 15.76
CA ALA A 215 7.15 12.03 16.75
C ALA A 215 6.48 10.72 17.23
N PRO A 216 7.26 9.66 17.50
CA PRO A 216 8.66 9.51 17.11
C PRO A 216 8.78 9.34 15.58
N GLY A 217 9.76 10.00 14.97
CA GLY A 217 9.97 9.97 13.51
C GLY A 217 10.63 8.69 12.99
N ARG A 218 11.18 7.87 13.89
CA ARG A 218 11.80 6.57 13.56
C ARG A 218 11.02 5.42 14.20
N GLY A 219 10.99 4.30 13.49
CA GLY A 219 10.29 3.08 13.86
C GLY A 219 10.94 2.32 15.01
N LEU A 220 12.25 2.47 15.20
CA LEU A 220 12.96 1.87 16.34
C LEU A 220 12.96 2.85 17.52
N VAL A 221 12.36 2.42 18.63
CA VAL A 221 12.33 3.17 19.89
C VAL A 221 13.10 2.38 20.94
N ALA A 222 14.28 2.90 21.31
CA ALA A 222 15.13 2.32 22.33
C ALA A 222 14.90 3.01 23.68
N TYR A 223 14.92 2.23 24.77
CA TYR A 223 14.82 2.76 26.14
C TYR A 223 15.67 1.92 27.11
N THR A 224 16.28 2.57 28.10
CA THR A 224 17.15 1.92 29.10
C THR A 224 16.43 1.74 30.45
N VAL A 225 15.63 2.72 30.86
CA VAL A 225 14.81 2.70 32.08
C VAL A 225 13.34 2.95 31.73
N ALA A 226 12.43 2.54 32.61
CA ALA A 226 11.01 2.84 32.47
C ALA A 226 10.80 4.35 32.32
N GLY A 227 9.90 4.75 31.42
CA GLY A 227 9.71 6.15 31.03
C GLY A 227 8.52 6.29 30.10
N THR A 228 8.49 7.34 29.29
CA THR A 228 7.44 7.55 28.28
C THR A 228 8.04 7.80 26.91
N VAL A 229 7.26 7.50 25.86
CA VAL A 229 7.55 7.89 24.48
C VAL A 229 6.60 8.99 24.09
N PRO A 230 7.09 10.20 23.77
CA PRO A 230 6.24 11.29 23.30
C PRO A 230 5.81 11.04 21.86
N PHE A 231 4.53 11.26 21.61
CA PHE A 231 3.91 11.21 20.30
C PHE A 231 3.36 12.58 19.92
N LYS A 232 3.52 12.92 18.64
CA LYS A 232 2.94 14.12 18.03
C LYS A 232 2.30 13.74 16.72
N ILE A 233 1.01 14.03 16.55
CA ILE A 233 0.24 13.67 15.35
C ILE A 233 -0.49 14.91 14.83
N LYS A 234 -0.38 15.21 13.53
CA LYS A 234 -1.24 16.19 12.84
C LYS A 234 -2.44 15.51 12.18
N ASN A 235 -3.46 16.33 11.92
CA ASN A 235 -4.70 15.95 11.24
C ASN A 235 -5.57 14.97 12.04
N LEU A 236 -5.43 14.96 13.37
CA LEU A 236 -6.39 14.29 14.24
C LEU A 236 -7.70 15.09 14.26
N LYS A 237 -8.84 14.44 14.02
CA LYS A 237 -10.15 15.09 13.98
C LYS A 237 -10.75 15.18 15.38
N PRO A 238 -11.59 16.19 15.69
CA PRO A 238 -12.34 16.23 16.93
C PRO A 238 -13.14 14.93 17.14
N GLY A 239 -12.95 14.28 18.27
CA GLY A 239 -13.63 13.02 18.62
C GLY A 239 -12.88 11.74 18.23
N ASP A 240 -11.76 11.84 17.49
CA ASP A 240 -10.89 10.69 17.24
C ASP A 240 -10.36 10.13 18.56
N ARG A 241 -10.45 8.80 18.72
CA ARG A 241 -9.96 8.10 19.92
C ARG A 241 -8.64 7.42 19.64
N ILE A 242 -7.63 7.77 20.43
CA ILE A 242 -6.31 7.15 20.36
C ILE A 242 -6.24 6.02 21.38
N ALA A 243 -5.84 4.85 20.90
CA ALA A 243 -5.48 3.71 21.74
C ALA A 243 -4.15 3.11 21.29
N TYR A 244 -3.52 2.36 22.16
CA TYR A 244 -2.29 1.64 21.84
C TYR A 244 -2.27 0.26 22.48
N ARG A 245 -1.40 -0.59 21.96
CA ARG A 245 -1.17 -1.95 22.44
C ARG A 245 0.28 -2.33 22.25
N PHE A 246 0.82 -3.14 23.16
CA PHE A 246 2.11 -3.80 22.97
C PHE A 246 1.93 -5.26 22.56
N THR A 247 2.93 -5.85 21.89
CA THR A 247 2.88 -7.28 21.57
C THR A 247 2.82 -8.15 22.83
N LYS A 248 3.59 -7.78 23.86
CA LYS A 248 3.67 -8.50 25.14
C LYS A 248 2.57 -8.13 26.14
N ASP A 249 1.81 -7.08 25.87
CA ASP A 249 0.64 -6.66 26.66
C ASP A 249 -0.51 -6.37 25.69
N PRO A 250 -1.37 -7.39 25.44
CA PRO A 250 -2.35 -7.32 24.37
C PRO A 250 -3.55 -6.42 24.66
N ALA A 251 -3.67 -5.88 25.88
CA ALA A 251 -4.75 -4.98 26.24
C ALA A 251 -4.65 -3.66 25.46
N PHE A 252 -5.78 -3.20 24.93
CA PHE A 252 -5.90 -1.85 24.39
C PHE A 252 -5.92 -0.84 25.54
N LYS A 253 -5.05 0.17 25.45
CA LYS A 253 -4.97 1.27 26.41
C LYS A 253 -5.32 2.56 25.69
N GLU A 254 -6.32 3.27 26.15
CA GLU A 254 -6.68 4.58 25.61
C GLU A 254 -5.76 5.66 26.15
N VAL A 255 -5.53 6.70 25.34
CA VAL A 255 -4.77 7.88 25.74
C VAL A 255 -5.51 9.12 25.25
N GLN A 256 -5.60 10.12 26.12
CA GLN A 256 -6.21 11.41 25.78
C GLN A 256 -5.11 12.35 25.28
N PRO A 257 -5.13 12.76 24.00
CA PRO A 257 -4.17 13.72 23.51
C PRO A 257 -4.46 15.12 24.04
N LYS A 258 -3.40 15.87 24.31
CA LYS A 258 -3.46 17.31 24.48
C LYS A 258 -3.38 17.95 23.09
N GLN A 259 -4.42 18.68 22.70
CA GLN A 259 -4.42 19.42 21.44
C GLN A 259 -3.66 20.75 21.61
N ASP A 260 -2.73 21.01 20.71
CA ASP A 260 -2.04 22.29 20.55
C ASP A 260 -2.08 22.70 19.06
N GLY A 261 -3.01 23.58 18.71
CA GLY A 261 -3.28 23.94 17.32
C GLY A 261 -3.69 22.72 16.48
N ASP A 262 -2.95 22.46 15.40
CA ASP A 262 -3.17 21.31 14.50
C ASP A 262 -2.44 20.03 14.95
N VAL A 263 -1.71 20.08 16.07
CA VAL A 263 -0.92 18.96 16.60
C VAL A 263 -1.59 18.40 17.85
N ALA A 264 -1.78 17.09 17.87
CA ALA A 264 -2.17 16.32 19.05
C ALA A 264 -0.93 15.69 19.68
N GLU A 265 -0.71 15.94 20.97
CA GLU A 265 0.42 15.41 21.74
C GLU A 265 -0.05 14.42 22.81
N PHE A 266 0.63 13.30 22.96
CA PHE A 266 0.38 12.35 24.03
C PHE A 266 1.64 11.54 24.35
N GLU A 267 1.62 10.84 25.47
CA GLU A 267 2.75 10.01 25.90
C GLU A 267 2.31 8.57 26.10
N ILE A 268 3.15 7.63 25.68
CA ILE A 268 2.93 6.20 25.90
C ILE A 268 3.97 5.69 26.91
N PRO A 269 3.54 5.16 28.08
CA PRO A 269 4.46 4.62 29.07
C PRO A 269 5.15 3.33 28.61
N LEU A 270 6.45 3.25 28.88
CA LEU A 270 7.31 2.08 28.71
C LEU A 270 7.62 1.43 30.05
N GLY A 271 7.62 0.10 30.08
CA GLY A 271 7.82 -0.69 31.29
C GLY A 271 8.38 -2.08 30.99
N SER A 272 8.42 -2.96 31.98
CA SER A 272 9.01 -4.30 31.85
C SER A 272 8.38 -5.16 30.74
N ASN A 273 7.08 -4.98 30.47
CA ASN A 273 6.33 -5.75 29.49
C ASN A 273 6.11 -5.04 28.14
N THR A 274 6.87 -3.99 27.81
CA THR A 274 6.67 -3.22 26.57
C THR A 274 7.59 -3.61 25.42
N GLY A 275 8.51 -4.56 25.62
CA GLY A 275 9.39 -5.05 24.56
C GLY A 275 8.63 -5.75 23.42
N GLY A 276 9.12 -5.63 22.19
CA GLY A 276 8.47 -6.17 21.00
C GLY A 276 7.99 -5.06 20.08
N TYR A 277 6.69 -5.00 19.79
CA TYR A 277 6.11 -3.93 18.99
C TYR A 277 5.05 -3.15 19.77
N LEU A 278 5.02 -1.84 19.54
CA LEU A 278 3.96 -0.93 19.94
C LEU A 278 3.13 -0.59 18.71
N THR A 279 1.82 -0.78 18.75
CA THR A 279 0.92 -0.35 17.68
C THR A 279 -0.02 0.72 18.21
N VAL A 280 -0.09 1.85 17.50
CA VAL A 280 -1.02 2.96 17.74
C VAL A 280 -2.24 2.77 16.86
N TYR A 281 -3.41 2.91 17.46
CA TYR A 281 -4.71 2.79 16.85
C TYR A 281 -5.45 4.13 16.97
N ILE A 282 -6.14 4.52 15.90
CA ILE A 282 -7.08 5.65 15.92
C ILE A 282 -8.43 5.11 15.44
N ASN A 283 -9.48 5.33 16.23
CA ASN A 283 -10.83 4.82 15.96
C ASN A 283 -10.84 3.30 15.68
N GLN A 284 -10.15 2.54 16.54
CA GLN A 284 -10.00 1.08 16.49
C GLN A 284 -9.28 0.54 15.23
N ARG A 285 -8.62 1.41 14.46
CA ARG A 285 -7.86 1.03 13.26
C ARG A 285 -6.38 1.21 13.55
N SER A 286 -5.56 0.19 13.29
CA SER A 286 -4.10 0.33 13.41
C SER A 286 -3.61 1.39 12.44
N VAL A 287 -2.77 2.32 12.88
CA VAL A 287 -2.26 3.45 12.08
C VAL A 287 -0.75 3.40 11.93
N ALA A 288 -0.03 3.19 13.03
CA ALA A 288 1.43 3.10 13.02
C ALA A 288 1.91 2.02 14.00
N SER A 289 3.00 1.33 13.65
CA SER A 289 3.70 0.38 14.51
C SER A 289 5.17 0.73 14.65
N TYR A 290 5.69 0.54 15.85
CA TYR A 290 7.06 0.82 16.26
C TYR A 290 7.68 -0.42 16.90
N ARG A 291 8.98 -0.63 16.70
CA ARG A 291 9.74 -1.68 17.36
C ARG A 291 10.37 -1.12 18.63
N ILE A 292 9.98 -1.70 19.76
CA ILE A 292 10.41 -1.29 21.09
C ILE A 292 11.56 -2.20 21.55
N VAL A 293 12.74 -1.61 21.72
CA VAL A 293 13.95 -2.32 22.14
C VAL A 293 14.35 -1.80 23.52
N LYS A 294 14.46 -2.72 24.49
CA LYS A 294 15.07 -2.41 25.77
C LYS A 294 16.58 -2.54 25.61
N SER A 295 17.30 -1.44 25.80
CA SER A 295 18.76 -1.38 25.80
C SER A 295 19.33 -1.71 27.17
#